data_AF-A0A7S0MEW9-F1
#
_entry.id   AF-A0A7S0MEW9-F1
#
_cell.length_a   1.000
_cell.length_b   1.000
_cell.length_c   1.000
_cell.angle_alpha   90.00
_cell.angle_beta   90.00
_cell.angle_gamma   90.00
#
_symmetry.space_group_name_H-M   'P 1'
#
loop_
_entity.id
_entity.type
_entity.pdbx_description
1 polymer ?
#
loop_
_entity_poly.entity_id
_entity_poly.type
_entity_poly.pdbx_seq_one_letter_code
_entity_poly.pdbx_strand_id
1 'polypeptide(L)'
;AGGTDEATEQRGAAELQAMLTKGDREGACRAAMEHGLWAPALLLSSYMNLAAYTQVMAEFTRRTFALGSPLRTIYLLFAGQGKALFDPTEVEAVLDGWQQNLAVIVANRTPEDHAVLQLLGDALWQLRGQVEAAQLCYLLAGVSPE
;
A
#
# COMPACT_ATOMS: atom_id res chain seq x y z
N ALA A 1 -0.75 25.69 -14.99
CA ALA A 1 -1.11 24.50 -14.22
C ALA A 1 -1.19 24.75 -12.71
N GLY A 2 -0.42 25.67 -12.11
CA GLY A 2 -0.37 25.82 -10.64
C GLY A 2 -1.60 26.44 -9.93
N GLY A 3 -2.49 27.17 -10.63
CA GLY A 3 -3.59 27.87 -9.95
C GLY A 3 -4.80 27.01 -9.55
N THR A 4 -4.99 25.84 -10.18
CA THR A 4 -6.11 24.94 -9.89
C THR A 4 -5.81 24.02 -8.70
N ASP A 5 -4.56 23.61 -8.55
CA ASP A 5 -4.12 22.73 -7.46
C ASP A 5 -4.10 23.50 -6.13
N GLU A 6 -3.60 24.74 -6.13
CA GLU A 6 -3.55 25.59 -4.94
C GLU A 6 -4.96 25.95 -4.44
N ALA A 7 -5.90 26.23 -5.35
CA ALA A 7 -7.29 26.50 -4.99
C ALA A 7 -8.00 25.24 -4.43
N THR A 8 -7.65 24.06 -4.94
CA THR A 8 -8.19 22.77 -4.45
C THR A 8 -7.64 22.46 -3.06
N GLU A 9 -6.34 22.67 -2.85
CA GLU A 9 -5.67 22.49 -1.57
C GLU A 9 -6.23 23.45 -0.50
N GLN A 10 -6.41 24.74 -0.83
CA GLN A 10 -7.02 25.72 0.06
C GLN A 10 -8.47 25.35 0.43
N ARG A 11 -9.26 24.86 -0.54
CA ARG A 11 -10.63 24.40 -0.30
C ARG A 11 -10.65 23.18 0.63
N GLY A 12 -9.78 22.20 0.38
CA GLY A 12 -9.66 21.01 1.23
C GLY A 12 -9.25 21.37 2.67
N ALA A 13 -8.33 22.32 2.84
CA ALA A 13 -7.93 22.80 4.16
C ALA A 13 -9.07 23.50 4.92
N ALA A 14 -9.90 24.30 4.24
CA ALA A 14 -11.05 24.97 4.85
C ALA A 14 -12.12 23.96 5.31
N GLU A 15 -12.40 22.95 4.49
CA GLU A 15 -13.36 21.88 4.82
C GLU A 15 -12.87 21.02 5.98
N LEU A 16 -11.59 20.65 5.98
CA LEU A 16 -10.91 19.98 7.08
C LEU A 16 -11.09 20.75 8.40
N GLN A 17 -10.79 22.05 8.40
CA GLN A 17 -10.92 22.91 9.56
C GLN A 17 -12.39 22.98 10.05
N ALA A 18 -13.35 23.07 9.13
CA ALA A 18 -14.76 23.11 9.48
C ALA A 18 -15.26 21.81 10.13
N MET A 19 -14.73 20.65 9.73
CA MET A 19 -15.06 19.35 10.34
C MET A 19 -14.36 19.17 11.70
N LEU A 20 -13.09 19.53 11.80
CA LEU A 20 -12.32 19.44 13.04
C LEU A 20 -12.87 20.35 14.14
N THR A 21 -13.33 21.56 13.81
CA THR A 21 -13.97 22.47 14.79
C THR A 21 -15.28 21.93 15.34
N LYS A 22 -15.94 21.01 14.62
CA LYS A 22 -17.13 20.27 15.08
C LYS A 22 -16.79 18.96 15.82
N GLY A 23 -15.51 18.61 15.92
CA GLY A 23 -15.04 17.35 16.51
C GLY A 23 -15.15 16.13 15.59
N ASP A 24 -15.55 16.31 14.32
CA ASP A 24 -15.69 15.23 13.34
C ASP A 24 -14.35 14.87 12.69
N ARG A 25 -13.56 14.07 13.41
CA ARG A 25 -12.22 13.62 12.96
C ARG A 25 -12.31 12.68 11.75
N GLU A 26 -13.34 11.84 11.70
CA GLU A 26 -13.55 10.89 10.60
C GLU A 26 -13.93 11.61 9.31
N GLY A 27 -14.87 12.54 9.38
CA GLY A 27 -15.22 13.41 8.25
C GLY A 27 -14.01 14.18 7.76
N ALA A 28 -13.27 14.82 8.67
CA ALA A 28 -12.07 15.56 8.32
C ALA A 28 -11.05 14.68 7.58
N CYS A 29 -10.79 13.46 8.09
CA CYS A 29 -9.87 12.53 7.44
C CYS A 29 -10.33 12.14 6.03
N ARG A 30 -11.63 11.87 5.83
CA ARG A 30 -12.18 11.56 4.50
C ARG A 30 -12.07 12.74 3.54
N ALA A 31 -12.44 13.94 3.98
CA ALA A 31 -12.30 15.16 3.17
C ALA A 31 -10.84 15.38 2.76
N ALA A 32 -9.89 15.18 3.67
CA ALA A 32 -8.47 15.26 3.35
C ALA A 32 -8.08 14.30 2.21
N MET A 33 -8.55 13.05 2.25
CA MET A 33 -8.26 12.05 1.21
C MET A 33 -8.91 12.40 -0.14
N GLU A 34 -10.12 12.94 -0.13
CA GLU A 34 -10.85 13.37 -1.34
C GLU A 34 -10.13 14.50 -2.07
N HIS A 35 -9.57 15.45 -1.32
CA HIS A 35 -8.79 16.57 -1.87
C HIS A 35 -7.30 16.25 -2.08
N GLY A 36 -6.87 14.99 -1.87
CA GLY A 36 -5.47 14.57 -2.05
C GLY A 36 -4.50 15.10 -0.98
N LEU A 37 -5.01 15.60 0.15
CA LEU A 37 -4.25 16.08 1.29
C LEU A 37 -3.78 14.91 2.17
N TRP A 38 -2.85 14.11 1.65
CA TRP A 38 -2.42 12.87 2.29
C TRP A 38 -1.67 13.05 3.60
N ALA A 39 -0.84 14.09 3.74
CA ALA A 39 -0.10 14.34 4.97
C ALA A 39 -1.05 14.63 6.16
N PRO A 40 -2.04 15.55 6.04
CA PRO A 40 -3.09 15.70 7.05
C PRO A 40 -3.91 14.42 7.29
N ALA A 41 -4.29 13.69 6.23
CA ALA A 41 -5.08 12.46 6.36
C ALA A 41 -4.35 11.37 7.17
N LEU A 42 -3.07 11.11 6.84
CA LEU A 42 -2.21 10.15 7.54
C LEU A 42 -1.98 10.58 8.99
N LEU A 43 -1.70 11.86 9.23
CA LEU A 43 -1.51 12.37 10.59
C LEU A 43 -2.78 12.23 11.43
N LEU A 44 -3.93 12.67 10.92
CA LEU A 44 -5.20 12.59 11.66
C LEU A 44 -5.60 11.15 11.97
N SER A 45 -5.53 10.26 10.99
CA SER A 45 -5.87 8.85 11.16
C SER A 45 -4.98 8.15 12.20
N SER A 46 -3.71 8.55 12.33
CA SER A 46 -2.82 8.04 13.38
C SER A 46 -3.30 8.33 14.81
N TYR A 47 -4.05 9.42 15.02
CA TYR A 47 -4.66 9.77 16.31
C TYR A 47 -6.07 9.18 16.51
N MET A 48 -6.59 8.45 15.53
CA MET A 48 -7.91 7.81 15.61
C MET A 48 -7.77 6.37 16.10
N ASN A 49 -7.10 5.52 15.32
CA ASN A 49 -6.74 4.15 15.66
C ASN A 49 -5.88 3.54 14.53
N LEU A 50 -5.27 2.39 14.81
CA LEU A 50 -4.42 1.69 13.85
C LEU A 50 -5.16 1.31 12.55
N ALA A 51 -6.42 0.87 12.64
CA ALA A 51 -7.19 0.46 11.47
C ALA A 51 -7.49 1.63 10.51
N ALA A 52 -7.82 2.80 11.04
CA ALA A 52 -7.99 4.01 10.26
C ALA A 52 -6.68 4.41 9.56
N TYR A 53 -5.56 4.39 10.29
CA TYR A 53 -4.25 4.72 9.75
C TYR A 53 -3.83 3.79 8.61
N THR A 54 -3.96 2.47 8.79
CA THR A 54 -3.60 1.49 7.76
C THR A 54 -4.49 1.58 6.53
N GLN A 55 -5.79 1.86 6.71
CA GLN A 55 -6.70 2.09 5.59
C GLN A 55 -6.32 3.32 4.77
N VAL A 56 -6.01 4.44 5.43
CA VAL A 56 -5.59 5.69 4.76
C VAL A 56 -4.25 5.50 4.06
N MET A 57 -3.28 4.83 4.70
CA MET A 57 -2.00 4.48 4.10
C MET A 57 -2.19 3.63 2.83
N ALA A 58 -3.05 2.63 2.88
CA ALA A 58 -3.30 1.78 1.71
C ALA A 58 -3.92 2.60 0.57
N GLU A 59 -4.91 3.46 0.84
CA GLU A 59 -5.52 4.30 -0.19
C GLU A 59 -4.52 5.29 -0.80
N PHE A 60 -3.71 5.97 0.04
CA PHE A 60 -2.62 6.83 -0.40
C PHE A 60 -1.66 6.08 -1.34
N THR A 61 -1.25 4.90 -0.92
CA THR A 61 -0.34 4.01 -1.67
C THR A 61 -0.93 3.64 -3.02
N ARG A 62 -2.23 3.30 -3.04
CA ARG A 62 -2.94 2.89 -4.25
C ARG A 62 -3.01 4.00 -5.30
N ARG A 63 -3.20 5.24 -4.85
CA ARG A 63 -3.33 6.42 -5.73
C ARG A 63 -2.00 7.04 -6.13
N THR A 64 -0.95 6.84 -5.34
CA THR A 64 0.34 7.53 -5.54
C THR A 64 1.36 6.69 -6.31
N PHE A 65 1.43 5.39 -6.03
CA PHE A 65 2.48 4.53 -6.58
C PHE A 65 1.94 3.57 -7.64
N ALA A 66 2.70 3.43 -8.72
CA ALA A 66 2.37 2.55 -9.83
C ALA A 66 2.21 1.08 -9.39
N LEU A 67 1.34 0.34 -10.08
CA LEU A 67 1.19 -1.10 -9.93
C LEU A 67 2.54 -1.80 -10.12
N GLY A 68 2.82 -2.81 -9.31
CA GLY A 68 4.07 -3.56 -9.36
C GLY A 68 5.33 -2.82 -8.89
N SER A 69 5.24 -1.54 -8.54
CA SER A 69 6.41 -0.80 -8.05
C SER A 69 6.83 -1.25 -6.64
N PRO A 70 8.14 -1.34 -6.33
CA PRO A 70 8.62 -1.69 -5.00
C PRO A 70 8.12 -0.74 -3.90
N LEU A 71 7.88 0.54 -4.23
CA LEU A 71 7.29 1.51 -3.31
C LEU A 71 5.84 1.16 -2.95
N ARG A 72 5.03 0.76 -3.93
CA ARG A 72 3.66 0.28 -3.66
C ARG A 72 3.70 -0.96 -2.76
N THR A 73 4.59 -1.90 -3.07
CA THR A 73 4.76 -3.15 -2.31
C THR A 73 5.08 -2.91 -0.85
N ILE A 74 6.09 -2.08 -0.55
CA ILE A 74 6.48 -1.87 0.84
C ILE A 74 5.44 -1.07 1.65
N TYR A 75 4.79 -0.09 1.04
CA TYR A 75 3.75 0.67 1.75
C TYR A 75 2.49 -0.18 1.99
N LEU A 76 2.10 -1.07 1.07
CA LEU A 76 1.01 -2.03 1.32
C LEU A 76 1.38 -3.05 2.39
N LEU A 77 2.64 -3.48 2.46
CA LEU A 77 3.14 -4.30 3.57
C LEU A 77 3.04 -3.56 4.92
N PHE A 78 3.46 -2.30 4.99
CA PHE A 78 3.33 -1.50 6.22
C PHE A 78 1.88 -1.24 6.60
N ALA A 79 0.98 -1.18 5.63
CA ALA A 79 -0.46 -1.09 5.86
C ALA A 79 -1.11 -2.43 6.27
N GLY A 80 -0.36 -3.53 6.37
CA GLY A 80 -0.91 -4.86 6.65
C GLY A 80 -1.83 -5.39 5.52
N GLN A 81 -1.59 -4.93 4.29
CA GLN A 81 -2.39 -5.26 3.10
C GLN A 81 -1.53 -5.86 1.99
N GLY A 82 -0.39 -6.47 2.33
CA GLY A 82 0.52 -7.05 1.34
C GLY A 82 -0.10 -8.14 0.47
N LYS A 83 -1.13 -8.85 0.95
CA LYS A 83 -1.86 -9.85 0.14
C LYS A 83 -2.60 -9.25 -1.05
N ALA A 84 -3.00 -7.97 -0.98
CA ALA A 84 -3.72 -7.29 -2.06
C ALA A 84 -2.85 -7.11 -3.33
N LEU A 85 -1.52 -7.22 -3.21
CA LEU A 85 -0.60 -7.22 -4.34
C LEU A 85 -0.86 -8.39 -5.32
N PHE A 86 -1.54 -9.44 -4.86
CA PHE A 86 -1.84 -10.64 -5.64
C PHE A 86 -3.30 -10.71 -6.09
N ASP A 87 -4.04 -9.62 -5.95
CA ASP A 87 -5.36 -9.49 -6.59
C ASP A 87 -5.20 -9.53 -8.13
N PRO A 88 -6.17 -10.07 -8.89
CA PRO A 88 -6.05 -10.26 -10.34
C PRO A 88 -5.70 -9.00 -11.14
N THR A 89 -5.98 -7.82 -10.59
CA THR A 89 -5.69 -6.52 -11.21
C THR A 89 -4.26 -6.03 -11.01
N GLU A 90 -3.54 -6.53 -10.00
CA GLU A 90 -2.20 -6.06 -9.63
C GLU A 90 -1.11 -7.12 -9.88
N VAL A 91 -1.46 -8.41 -9.78
CA VAL A 91 -0.49 -9.51 -9.75
C VAL A 91 0.47 -9.51 -10.92
N GLU A 92 -0.01 -9.31 -12.16
CA GLU A 92 0.86 -9.32 -13.35
C GLU A 92 1.94 -8.22 -13.29
N ALA A 93 1.60 -7.03 -12.82
CA ALA A 93 2.55 -5.93 -12.68
C ALA A 93 3.60 -6.22 -11.60
N VAL A 94 3.21 -6.90 -10.51
CA VAL A 94 4.13 -7.35 -9.45
C VAL A 94 5.10 -8.39 -10.01
N LEU A 95 4.60 -9.32 -10.83
CA LEU A 95 5.40 -10.37 -11.46
C LEU A 95 6.39 -9.83 -12.50
N ASP A 96 6.01 -8.79 -13.27
CA ASP A 96 6.91 -8.14 -14.23
C ASP A 96 8.17 -7.55 -13.55
N GLY A 97 8.05 -7.13 -12.29
CA GLY A 97 9.13 -6.58 -11.46
C GLY A 97 9.53 -7.46 -10.27
N TRP A 98 9.32 -8.78 -10.34
CA TRP A 98 9.37 -9.65 -9.15
C TRP A 98 10.68 -9.58 -8.37
N GLN A 99 11.84 -9.42 -9.01
CA GLN A 99 13.13 -9.36 -8.28
C GLN A 99 13.19 -8.15 -7.36
N GLN A 100 12.71 -6.99 -7.82
CA GLN A 100 12.74 -5.76 -7.03
C GLN A 100 11.70 -5.80 -5.92
N ASN A 101 10.53 -6.39 -6.19
CA ASN A 101 9.50 -6.63 -5.19
C ASN A 101 9.97 -7.61 -4.11
N LEU A 102 10.60 -8.72 -4.51
CA LEU A 102 11.22 -9.66 -3.58
C LEU A 102 12.29 -8.97 -2.71
N ALA A 103 13.17 -8.18 -3.34
CA ALA A 103 14.23 -7.47 -2.63
C ALA A 103 13.67 -6.51 -1.57
N VAL A 104 12.61 -5.75 -1.88
CA VAL A 104 12.04 -4.79 -0.92
C VAL A 104 11.33 -5.50 0.24
N ILE A 105 10.64 -6.62 -0.03
CA ILE A 105 9.98 -7.43 1.00
C ILE A 105 11.02 -8.01 1.97
N VAL A 106 12.11 -8.59 1.45
CA VAL A 106 13.16 -9.21 2.27
C VAL A 106 13.97 -8.18 3.04
N ALA A 107 14.28 -7.02 2.43
CA ALA A 107 15.05 -5.97 3.09
C ALA A 107 14.26 -5.25 4.20
N ASN A 108 12.94 -5.34 4.20
CA ASN A 108 12.06 -4.63 5.13
C ASN A 108 11.00 -5.59 5.71
N ARG A 109 11.46 -6.62 6.42
CA ARG A 109 10.62 -7.66 7.01
C ARG A 109 9.51 -7.08 7.91
N THR A 110 8.30 -7.63 7.79
CA THR A 110 7.10 -7.31 8.59
C THR A 110 6.45 -8.60 9.09
N PRO A 111 5.59 -8.59 10.13
CA PRO A 111 4.98 -9.83 10.63
C PRO A 111 4.20 -10.67 9.59
N GLU A 112 3.74 -10.05 8.49
CA GLU A 112 2.97 -10.73 7.43
C GLU A 112 3.81 -11.07 6.18
N ASP A 113 5.09 -10.75 6.17
CA ASP A 113 5.95 -10.92 4.98
C ASP A 113 6.06 -12.37 4.51
N HIS A 114 6.03 -13.33 5.42
CA HIS A 114 6.10 -14.76 5.10
C HIS A 114 5.00 -15.17 4.13
N ALA A 115 3.76 -14.78 4.42
CA ALA A 115 2.60 -15.08 3.58
C ALA A 115 2.69 -14.37 2.22
N VAL A 116 3.22 -13.14 2.19
CA VAL A 116 3.41 -12.38 0.94
C VAL A 116 4.50 -13.02 0.07
N LEU A 117 5.59 -13.52 0.67
CA LEU A 117 6.64 -14.26 -0.04
C LEU A 117 6.13 -15.59 -0.60
N GLN A 118 5.30 -16.31 0.15
CA GLN A 118 4.64 -17.52 -0.36
C GLN A 118 3.76 -17.20 -1.57
N LEU A 119 2.90 -16.17 -1.47
CA LEU A 119 2.04 -15.76 -2.59
C LEU A 119 2.84 -15.32 -3.82
N LEU A 120 3.99 -14.65 -3.63
CA LEU A 120 4.89 -14.32 -4.74
C LEU A 120 5.43 -15.59 -5.41
N GLY A 121 5.85 -16.57 -4.61
CA GLY A 121 6.30 -17.86 -5.11
C GLY A 121 5.21 -18.60 -5.89
N ASP A 122 4.01 -18.69 -5.31
CA ASP A 122 2.86 -19.35 -5.93
C ASP A 122 2.50 -18.69 -7.26
N ALA A 123 2.47 -17.35 -7.32
CA ALA A 123 2.16 -16.62 -8.53
C ALA A 123 3.24 -16.81 -9.61
N LEU A 124 4.54 -16.78 -9.24
CA LEU A 124 5.64 -17.02 -10.17
C LEU A 124 5.60 -18.43 -10.76
N TRP A 125 5.26 -19.44 -9.95
CA TRP A 125 5.09 -20.80 -10.41
C TRP A 125 3.85 -20.92 -11.30
N GLN A 126 2.66 -20.62 -10.77
CA GLN A 126 1.39 -20.97 -11.41
C GLN A 126 1.11 -20.14 -12.65
N LEU A 127 1.46 -18.85 -12.66
CA LEU A 127 1.14 -17.94 -13.76
C LEU A 127 2.26 -17.82 -14.79
N ARG A 128 3.52 -17.96 -14.38
CA ARG A 128 4.70 -17.74 -15.25
C ARG A 128 5.58 -18.98 -15.43
N GLY A 129 5.33 -20.08 -14.72
CA GLY A 129 6.14 -21.29 -14.80
C GLY A 129 7.58 -21.11 -14.29
N GLN A 130 7.87 -20.06 -13.52
CA GLN A 130 9.22 -19.72 -13.07
C GLN A 130 9.58 -20.47 -11.78
N VAL A 131 9.90 -21.76 -11.92
CA VAL A 131 10.15 -22.67 -10.78
C VAL A 131 11.29 -22.20 -9.89
N GLU A 132 12.43 -21.79 -10.46
CA GLU A 132 13.59 -21.33 -9.67
C GLU A 132 13.27 -20.07 -8.85
N ALA A 133 12.55 -19.12 -9.45
CA ALA A 133 12.14 -17.89 -8.78
C ALA A 133 11.14 -18.19 -7.65
N ALA A 134 10.21 -19.12 -7.87
CA ALA A 134 9.28 -19.58 -6.85
C ALA A 134 10.00 -20.26 -5.67
N GLN A 135 10.93 -21.17 -5.95
CA GLN A 135 11.75 -21.83 -4.92
C GLN A 135 12.55 -20.83 -4.08
N LEU A 136 13.12 -19.80 -4.71
CA LEU A 136 13.79 -18.71 -3.98
C LEU A 136 12.82 -18.00 -3.02
N CYS A 137 11.61 -17.69 -3.47
CA CYS A 137 10.59 -17.08 -2.62
C CYS A 137 10.21 -17.98 -1.43
N TYR A 138 10.04 -19.29 -1.65
CA TYR A 138 9.74 -20.26 -0.58
C TYR A 138 10.89 -20.37 0.44
N LEU A 139 12.14 -20.42 -0.03
CA LEU A 139 13.32 -20.43 0.84
C LEU A 139 13.39 -19.17 1.71
N LEU A 140 13.12 -18.00 1.13
CA LEU A 140 13.12 -16.71 1.83
C LEU A 140 11.91 -16.52 2.74
N ALA A 141 10.80 -17.19 2.44
CA ALA A 141 9.69 -17.33 3.35
C ALA A 141 10.10 -18.24 4.53
N GLY A 142 10.90 -19.27 4.31
CA GLY A 142 11.22 -20.29 5.31
C GLY A 142 10.19 -21.42 5.34
N VAL A 143 9.55 -21.68 4.19
CA VAL A 143 8.70 -22.85 3.95
C VAL A 143 9.39 -23.81 3.00
N SER A 144 9.21 -25.10 3.24
CA SER A 144 9.60 -26.13 2.28
C SER A 144 8.65 -26.08 1.08
N PRO A 145 9.15 -26.21 -0.16
CA PRO A 145 8.28 -26.45 -1.31
C PRO A 145 7.58 -27.81 -1.10
N GLU A 146 6.25 -27.84 -1.16
CA GLU A 146 5.48 -29.08 -1.27
C GLU A 146 5.46 -29.60 -2.71
#